data_AF-A0A974UCE1-F1
#
_entry.id   AF-A0A974UCE1-F1
#
_cell.length_a   1.000
_cell.length_b   1.000
_cell.length_c   1.000
_cell.angle_alpha   90.00
_cell.angle_beta   90.00
_cell.angle_gamma   90.00
#
_symmetry.space_group_name_H-M   'P 1'
#
loop_
_entity.id
_entity.type
_entity.pdbx_description
1 polymer ?
#
loop_
_entity_poly.entity_id
_entity_poly.type
_entity_poly.pdbx_seq_one_letter_code
_entity_poly.pdbx_strand_id
1 'polypeptide(L)'
;MNWFEWPLWILLGIGTALAFLWMQRWSVQQISPDKPVASQILILGGMVVRWVLIALVLIIALRRSPAAGLVVFAAFMITRLVILATWEKRWRLTASQNNSKKD
;
A
#
# COMPACT_ATOMS: atom_id res chain seq x y z
N MET A 1 15.96 15.87 -14.87
CA MET A 1 15.42 15.86 -13.50
C MET A 1 16.36 16.68 -12.65
N ASN A 2 15.88 17.76 -12.05
CA ASN A 2 16.71 18.61 -11.21
C ASN A 2 16.81 18.01 -9.81
N TRP A 3 17.91 18.25 -9.10
CA TRP A 3 18.14 17.73 -7.74
C TRP A 3 16.98 18.08 -6.78
N PHE A 4 16.37 19.24 -6.96
CA PHE A 4 15.22 19.71 -6.17
C PHE A 4 13.92 18.93 -6.39
N GLU A 5 13.77 18.21 -7.51
CA GLU A 5 12.55 17.45 -7.82
C GLU A 5 12.55 16.07 -7.14
N TRP A 6 13.71 15.54 -6.76
CA TRP A 6 13.86 14.24 -6.11
C TRP A 6 13.00 14.06 -4.85
N PRO A 7 13.04 14.96 -3.85
CA PRO A 7 12.23 14.80 -2.65
C PRO A 7 10.73 14.78 -2.95
N LEU A 8 10.26 15.52 -3.95
CA LEU A 8 8.84 15.52 -4.35
C LEU A 8 8.41 14.15 -4.88
N TRP A 9 9.20 13.53 -5.76
CA TRP A 9 8.89 12.21 -6.31
C TRP A 9 8.96 11.11 -5.24
N ILE A 10 9.91 11.20 -4.31
CA ILE A 10 9.99 10.28 -3.16
C ILE A 10 8.74 10.42 -2.29
N LEU A 11 8.35 11.64 -1.92
CA LEU A 11 7.14 11.90 -1.13
C LEU A 11 5.89 11.39 -1.84
N LEU A 12 5.81 11.54 -3.16
CA LEU A 12 4.68 11.09 -3.96
C LEU A 12 4.61 9.55 -3.98
N GLY A 13 5.74 8.85 -4.10
CA GLY A 13 5.79 7.38 -3.97
C GLY A 13 5.39 6.88 -2.58
N ILE A 14 5.91 7.50 -1.52
CA ILE A 14 5.55 7.19 -0.12
C ILE A 14 4.06 7.45 0.11
N GLY A 15 3.55 8.61 -0.30
CA GLY A 15 2.14 8.99 -0.15
C GLY A 15 1.21 8.02 -0.86
N THR A 16 1.59 7.58 -2.06
CA THR A 16 0.84 6.56 -2.81
C THR A 16 0.82 5.22 -2.08
N ALA A 17 1.93 4.80 -1.48
CA ALA A 17 1.97 3.56 -0.69
C ALA A 17 1.09 3.64 0.56
N LEU A 18 1.10 4.77 1.27
CA LEU A 18 0.23 4.99 2.42
C LEU A 18 -1.25 4.99 2.02
N ALA A 19 -1.60 5.69 0.94
CA ALA A 19 -2.97 5.69 0.41
C ALA A 19 -3.42 4.28 0.03
N PHE A 20 -2.56 3.50 -0.64
CA PHE A 20 -2.83 2.11 -1.01
C PHE A 20 -3.14 1.24 0.22
N LEU A 21 -2.31 1.32 1.26
CA LEU A 21 -2.49 0.53 2.49
C LEU A 21 -3.70 0.99 3.29
N TRP A 22 -3.99 2.28 3.30
CA TRP A 22 -5.17 2.82 3.96
C TRP A 22 -6.46 2.34 3.27
N MET A 23 -6.52 2.40 1.93
CA MET A 23 -7.62 1.83 1.15
C MET A 23 -7.74 0.31 1.35
N GLN A 24 -6.63 -0.40 1.52
CA GLN A 24 -6.62 -1.82 1.83
C GLN A 24 -7.24 -2.09 3.21
N ARG A 25 -6.81 -1.37 4.23
CA ARG A 25 -7.35 -1.48 5.59
C ARG A 25 -8.84 -1.15 5.63
N TRP A 26 -9.26 -0.07 4.98
CA TRP A 26 -10.66 0.33 4.93
C TRP A 26 -11.53 -0.73 4.26
N SER A 27 -11.07 -1.29 3.14
CA SER A 27 -11.78 -2.36 2.45
C SER A 27 -11.94 -3.60 3.32
N VAL A 28 -10.90 -4.00 4.06
CA VAL A 28 -10.98 -5.16 4.98
C VAL A 28 -11.96 -4.92 6.13
N GLN A 29 -12.04 -3.69 6.66
CA GLN A 29 -12.98 -3.35 7.74
C GLN A 29 -14.45 -3.39 7.30
N GLN A 30 -14.72 -3.23 6.01
CA GLN A 30 -16.07 -3.25 5.45
C GLN A 30 -16.52 -4.67 5.01
N ILE A 31 -15.61 -5.65 5.02
CA ILE A 31 -15.97 -7.04 4.71
C ILE A 31 -16.79 -7.60 5.87
N SER A 32 -18.03 -7.97 5.58
CA SER A 32 -18.91 -8.65 6.51
C SER A 32 -19.21 -10.07 5.99
N PRO A 33 -19.13 -11.11 6.86
CA PRO A 33 -19.43 -12.48 6.47
C PRO A 33 -20.90 -12.67 6.06
N ASP A 34 -21.80 -11.79 6.52
CA ASP A 34 -23.24 -11.88 6.27
C ASP A 34 -23.63 -11.51 4.83
N LYS A 35 -22.72 -10.90 4.05
CA LYS A 35 -22.99 -10.40 2.69
C LYS A 35 -21.86 -10.77 1.72
N PRO A 36 -21.73 -12.04 1.31
CA PRO A 36 -20.60 -12.52 0.53
C PRO A 36 -20.46 -11.83 -0.84
N VAL A 37 -21.57 -11.56 -1.53
CA VAL A 37 -21.57 -10.92 -2.86
C VAL A 37 -21.10 -9.46 -2.78
N ALA A 38 -21.59 -8.72 -1.77
CA ALA A 38 -21.18 -7.32 -1.57
C ALA A 38 -19.69 -7.24 -1.18
N SER A 39 -19.22 -8.15 -0.33
CA SER A 39 -17.81 -8.25 0.05
C SER A 39 -16.89 -8.57 -1.15
N GLN A 40 -17.31 -9.46 -2.06
CA GLN A 40 -16.58 -9.75 -3.29
C GLN A 40 -16.46 -8.53 -4.20
N ILE A 41 -17.56 -7.80 -4.43
CA ILE A 41 -17.55 -6.57 -5.24
C ILE A 41 -16.65 -5.51 -4.60
N LEU A 42 -16.66 -5.39 -3.28
CA LEU A 42 -15.81 -4.45 -2.56
C LEU A 42 -14.32 -4.78 -2.69
N ILE A 43 -13.97 -6.08 -2.68
CA ILE A 43 -12.59 -6.53 -2.91
C ILE A 43 -12.17 -6.25 -4.36
N LEU A 44 -13.00 -6.63 -5.34
CA LEU A 44 -12.69 -6.49 -6.76
C LEU A 44 -12.62 -5.01 -7.17
N GLY A 45 -13.63 -4.23 -6.80
CA GLY A 45 -13.69 -2.80 -7.03
C GLY A 45 -12.56 -2.06 -6.31
N GLY A 46 -12.31 -2.41 -5.04
CA GLY A 46 -11.19 -1.84 -4.28
C GLY A 46 -9.82 -2.14 -4.90
N MET A 47 -9.64 -3.34 -5.48
CA MET A 47 -8.44 -3.70 -6.22
C MET A 47 -8.27 -2.81 -7.46
N VAL A 48 -9.32 -2.68 -8.29
CA VAL A 48 -9.28 -1.84 -9.50
C VAL A 48 -8.94 -0.39 -9.15
N VAL A 49 -9.62 0.20 -8.17
CA VAL A 49 -9.38 1.60 -7.76
C VAL A 49 -7.94 1.82 -7.31
N ARG A 50 -7.36 0.88 -6.54
CA ARG A 50 -5.96 0.98 -6.10
C ARG A 50 -4.97 0.90 -7.25
N TRP A 51 -5.20 0.01 -8.23
CA TRP A 51 -4.34 -0.09 -9.41
C TRP A 51 -4.45 1.15 -10.30
N VAL A 52 -5.65 1.70 -10.46
CA VAL A 52 -5.87 2.96 -11.19
C VAL A 52 -5.10 4.10 -10.51
N LEU A 53 -5.15 4.20 -9.18
CA LEU A 53 -4.38 5.21 -8.43
C LEU A 53 -2.88 5.11 -8.70
N ILE A 54 -2.30 3.90 -8.59
CA ILE A 54 -0.88 3.66 -8.85
C ILE A 54 -0.53 3.99 -10.30
N ALA A 55 -1.36 3.55 -11.25
CA ALA A 55 -1.15 3.79 -12.67
C ALA A 55 -1.15 5.29 -13.00
N LEU A 56 -2.11 6.06 -12.47
CA LEU A 56 -2.19 7.50 -12.66
C LEU A 56 -0.93 8.20 -12.14
N VAL A 57 -0.50 7.85 -10.92
CA VAL A 57 0.72 8.38 -10.31
C VAL A 57 1.96 8.07 -11.15
N LEU A 58 2.10 6.82 -11.61
CA LEU A 58 3.23 6.42 -12.45
C LEU A 58 3.21 7.08 -13.82
N ILE A 59 2.04 7.26 -14.44
CA ILE A 59 1.90 7.98 -15.72
C ILE A 59 2.36 9.44 -15.55
N ILE A 60 1.96 10.11 -14.48
CA ILE A 60 2.38 11.49 -14.19
C ILE A 60 3.91 11.55 -14.02
N ALA A 61 4.48 10.61 -13.27
CA ALA A 61 5.92 10.54 -13.04
C ALA A 61 6.71 10.25 -14.34
N LEU A 62 6.27 9.26 -15.13
CA LEU A 62 6.90 8.87 -16.38
C LEU A 62 6.82 9.98 -17.45
N ARG A 63 5.72 10.75 -17.48
CA ARG A 63 5.59 11.92 -18.36
C ARG A 63 6.63 13.00 -18.05
N ARG A 64 7.07 13.13 -16.79
CA ARG A 64 8.15 14.05 -16.43
C ARG A 64 9.50 13.50 -16.87
N SER A 65 9.83 12.27 -16.49
CA SER A 65 11.02 11.56 -16.95
C SER A 65 10.97 10.07 -16.55
N PRO A 66 11.69 9.18 -17.27
CA PRO A 66 11.82 7.78 -16.87
C PRO A 66 12.38 7.60 -15.45
N ALA A 67 13.36 8.43 -15.07
CA ALA A 67 13.98 8.38 -13.75
C ALA A 67 12.98 8.72 -12.62
N ALA A 68 12.09 9.71 -12.83
CA ALA A 68 11.05 10.05 -11.86
C ALA A 68 10.10 8.85 -11.63
N GLY A 69 9.69 8.17 -12.70
CA GLY A 69 8.87 6.95 -12.60
C GLY A 69 9.55 5.86 -11.76
N LEU A 70 10.84 5.61 -11.98
CA LEU A 70 11.62 4.64 -11.20
C LEU A 70 11.72 5.03 -9.73
N VAL A 71 11.97 6.30 -9.42
CA VAL A 71 12.04 6.80 -8.03
C VAL A 71 10.71 6.62 -7.32
N VAL A 72 9.60 7.03 -7.95
CA VAL A 72 8.24 6.85 -7.39
C VAL A 72 7.94 5.38 -7.16
N PHE A 73 8.24 4.53 -8.13
CA PHE A 73 8.03 3.09 -8.03
C PHE A 73 8.86 2.45 -6.91
N ALA A 74 10.15 2.78 -6.83
CA ALA A 74 11.04 2.27 -5.80
C ALA A 74 10.61 2.73 -4.41
N ALA A 75 10.32 4.03 -4.24
CA ALA A 75 9.81 4.57 -2.98
C ALA A 75 8.52 3.87 -2.56
N PHE A 76 7.56 3.73 -3.48
CA PHE A 76 6.32 2.99 -3.25
C PHE A 76 6.58 1.55 -2.79
N MET A 77 7.42 0.81 -3.52
CA MET A 77 7.72 -0.60 -3.22
C MET A 77 8.41 -0.77 -1.87
N ILE A 78 9.43 0.04 -1.59
CA ILE A 78 10.17 -0.01 -0.33
C ILE A 78 9.23 0.30 0.83
N THR A 79 8.47 1.40 0.77
CA THR A 79 7.52 1.77 1.83
C THR A 79 6.50 0.66 2.07
N ARG A 80 5.94 0.09 0.99
CA ARG A 80 4.98 -1.00 1.09
C ARG A 80 5.57 -2.23 1.79
N LEU A 81 6.77 -2.65 1.39
CA LEU A 81 7.44 -3.83 1.96
C LEU A 81 7.82 -3.60 3.43
N VAL A 82 8.35 -2.43 3.76
CA VAL A 82 8.73 -2.07 5.14
C VAL A 82 7.52 -2.10 6.08
N ILE A 83 6.39 -1.52 5.66
CA ILE A 83 5.17 -1.54 6.47
C ILE A 83 4.64 -2.96 6.62
N LEU A 84 4.62 -3.74 5.53
CA LEU A 84 4.13 -5.13 5.57
C LEU A 84 5.00 -6.01 6.48
N ALA A 85 6.33 -5.91 6.37
CA ALA A 85 7.26 -6.64 7.22
C ALA A 85 7.13 -6.24 8.70
N THR A 86 6.90 -4.95 8.97
CA THR A 86 6.66 -4.45 10.33
C THR A 86 5.37 -5.00 10.92
N TRP A 87 4.30 -5.09 10.11
CA TRP A 87 3.05 -5.72 10.54
C TRP A 87 3.22 -7.22 10.80
N GLU A 88 3.85 -7.96 9.90
CA GLU A 88 4.08 -9.39 10.08
C GLU A 88 4.87 -9.67 11.38
N LYS A 89 5.92 -8.90 11.63
CA LYS A 89 6.71 -9.01 12.86
C LYS A 89 5.85 -8.80 14.12
N ARG A 90 4.94 -7.83 14.12
CA ARG A 90 4.02 -7.57 15.25
C ARG A 90 3.08 -8.76 15.49
N TRP A 91 2.49 -9.31 14.42
CA TRP A 91 1.58 -10.47 14.54
C TRP A 91 2.29 -11.70 15.13
N ARG A 92 3.52 -11.99 14.68
CA ARG A 92 4.30 -13.12 15.21
C ARG A 92 4.60 -12.97 16.70
N LEU A 93 4.98 -11.76 17.15
CA LEU A 93 5.27 -11.50 18.57
C LEU A 93 4.03 -11.65 19.45
N THR A 94 2.88 -11.14 19.01
CA THR A 94 1.62 -11.30 19.75
C THR A 94 1.17 -12.76 19.83
N ALA A 95 1.36 -13.53 18.75
CA ALA A 95 1.05 -14.96 18.75
C ALA A 95 1.93 -15.75 19.74
N SER A 96 3.23 -15.46 19.80
CA SER A 96 4.16 -16.09 20.76
C SER A 96 3.80 -15.78 22.21
N GLN A 97 3.43 -14.53 22.53
CA GLN A 97 3.02 -14.17 23.90
C GLN A 97 1.73 -14.86 24.34
N ASN A 98 0.78 -15.06 23.44
CA ASN A 98 -0.49 -15.70 23.76
C ASN A 98 -0.33 -17.21 24.03
N ASN A 99 0.61 -17.87 23.34
CA ASN A 99 0.94 -19.28 23.61
C ASN A 99 1.65 -19.46 24.95
N SER A 100 2.61 -18.58 25.30
CA SER A 100 3.33 -18.65 26.58
C SER A 100 2.45 -18.38 27.82
N LYS A 101 1.24 -17.81 27.65
CA LYS A 101 0.30 -17.53 28.74
C LYS A 101 -0.71 -18.65 28.99
N LYS A 102 -0.72 -19.67 28.12
CA LYS A 102 -1.59 -20.84 28.21
C LYS A 102 -0.94 -22.03 28.93
N ASP A 103 0.37 -21.96 29.16
CA ASP A 103 1.17 -22.92 29.93
C ASP A 103 1.31 -22.43 31.39
#